data_AF-A0AA36N3G1-F1
#
_entry.id   AF-A0AA36N3G1-F1
#
_cell.length_a   1.000
_cell.length_b   1.000
_cell.length_c   1.000
_cell.angle_alpha   90.00
_cell.angle_beta   90.00
_cell.angle_gamma   90.00
#
_symmetry.space_group_name_H-M   'P 1'
#
loop_
_entity.id
_entity.type
_entity.pdbx_description
1 polymer ?
#
loop_
_entity_poly.entity_id
_entity_poly.type
_entity_poly.pdbx_seq_one_letter_code
_entity_poly.pdbx_strand_id
1 'polypeptide(L)'
;MRPWLFALLAPVGALVSRTQTSEGDGVAVLAQAERRIVRHNVDLVAEACLQQDLWHRTQLQSELKGVCFEMCKTVGLYPNCPQCEGGAAAAGPPGQLPPPTASGDASSWDALLFHMDQMSQWARAQLRQWERSATSQLQLSEHGSCDELDVARREELQGKLSDLCQDMCRGHCKCKADGPPKSWALLMVQVRELAGSFRTSLEASRAEEAKEEKEHLSLFCFTWTPRRDYDELLLAETRKQYKKCDGHMFYTDHAAPGKQKEADFMRVIVPKQGLARKDDGWLYHRNMVGLMPSWNHLLHSEFVNQHDWFINSELDHFLSPARAKETILKYLEGLRTGTPEEQASLEGPMMLMWGNAFVFNRKLLLAMKSHWGSLGRVAVSNGPGDQPAAVGCPMFMEDQVEWPQSCSQDVVYPTMAKVILPKLFNVTVGAPGSAGCGAAPKNGKQQELPLGCWELHLNPIDGEKEEGALQAIKELAQMSHFQDKRQAEDYCRRHKLAAVRNNCDRFWYGRRVPLIHHLHTVAEQKLARQLLDNDHS
;
A
#
# COMPACT_ATOMS: atom_id res chain seq x y z
N MET A 1 24.36 -35.42 46.53
CA MET A 1 23.66 -36.72 46.71
C MET A 1 22.43 -36.48 47.60
N ARG A 2 21.24 -37.00 47.23
CA ARG A 2 20.04 -37.06 48.09
C ARG A 2 19.97 -38.47 48.72
N PRO A 3 19.50 -38.64 49.97
CA PRO A 3 18.06 -38.93 50.23
C PRO A 3 17.54 -38.33 51.57
N TRP A 4 16.27 -38.40 52.03
CA TRP A 4 14.91 -38.60 51.47
C TRP A 4 13.88 -38.03 52.52
N LEU A 5 12.56 -38.22 52.29
CA LEU A 5 11.47 -38.26 53.30
C LEU A 5 11.21 -37.06 54.25
N PHE A 6 10.06 -36.40 54.06
CA PHE A 6 8.96 -36.43 55.04
C PHE A 6 7.62 -36.20 54.34
N ALA A 7 6.58 -36.91 54.77
CA ALA A 7 5.20 -36.73 54.32
C ALA A 7 4.30 -36.50 55.53
N LEU A 8 3.33 -35.59 55.43
CA LEU A 8 2.25 -35.44 56.41
C LEU A 8 0.95 -34.98 55.74
N LEU A 9 -0.17 -35.45 56.29
CA LEU A 9 -1.54 -35.29 55.80
C LEU A 9 -2.25 -34.10 56.47
N ALA A 10 -3.16 -33.44 55.75
CA ALA A 10 -4.25 -32.63 56.32
C ALA A 10 -5.45 -32.57 55.33
N PRO A 11 -6.71 -32.36 55.80
CA PRO A 11 -7.88 -32.88 55.09
C PRO A 11 -8.72 -31.84 54.29
N VAL A 12 -9.60 -32.38 53.45
CA VAL A 12 -10.71 -31.68 52.80
C VAL A 12 -11.84 -31.43 53.80
N GLY A 13 -12.34 -30.19 53.93
CA GLY A 13 -13.43 -29.87 54.85
C GLY A 13 -13.94 -28.42 54.77
N ALA A 14 -14.92 -28.22 53.89
CA ALA A 14 -15.88 -27.11 53.77
C ALA A 14 -15.76 -25.84 54.64
N LEU A 15 -15.82 -24.67 53.99
CA LEU A 15 -16.73 -23.58 54.43
C LEU A 15 -17.09 -22.65 53.27
N VAL A 16 -18.34 -22.74 52.82
CA VAL A 16 -18.97 -21.78 51.90
C VAL A 16 -19.37 -20.55 52.70
N SER A 17 -18.83 -19.37 52.35
CA SER A 17 -19.49 -18.09 52.64
C SER A 17 -18.97 -16.93 51.78
N ARG A 18 -19.87 -16.46 50.92
CA ARG A 18 -20.17 -15.03 50.74
C ARG A 18 -19.09 -14.11 50.15
N THR A 19 -19.00 -14.10 48.83
CA THR A 19 -18.78 -12.85 48.06
C THR A 19 -19.91 -12.65 47.06
N GLN A 20 -20.91 -11.86 47.46
CA GLN A 20 -21.78 -11.18 46.49
C GLN A 20 -20.94 -10.09 45.83
N THR A 21 -20.41 -10.35 44.64
CA THR A 21 -19.87 -9.30 43.75
C THR A 21 -20.90 -8.98 42.67
N SER A 22 -21.02 -7.70 42.32
CA SER A 22 -22.25 -7.17 41.76
C SER A 22 -22.40 -7.41 40.26
N GLU A 23 -23.62 -7.67 39.80
CA GLU A 23 -23.97 -7.63 38.37
C GLU A 23 -23.86 -6.20 37.79
N GLY A 24 -23.73 -5.17 38.65
CA GLY A 24 -23.55 -3.77 38.25
C GLY A 24 -22.16 -3.46 37.69
N ASP A 25 -21.11 -4.17 38.13
CA ASP A 25 -19.73 -3.91 37.70
C ASP A 25 -19.51 -4.24 36.22
N GLY A 26 -20.13 -5.32 35.71
CA GLY A 26 -20.01 -5.73 34.31
C GLY A 26 -20.60 -4.71 33.32
N VAL A 27 -21.76 -4.13 33.65
CA VAL A 27 -22.44 -3.11 32.83
C VAL A 27 -21.63 -1.81 32.82
N ALA A 28 -21.02 -1.43 33.95
CA ALA A 28 -20.17 -0.25 34.04
C ALA A 28 -18.90 -0.37 33.18
N VAL A 29 -18.27 -1.55 33.15
CA VAL A 29 -17.08 -1.83 32.32
C VAL A 29 -17.42 -1.76 30.82
N LEU A 30 -18.53 -2.36 30.39
CA LEU A 30 -18.99 -2.29 28.99
C LEU A 30 -19.28 -0.84 28.57
N ALA A 31 -20.05 -0.10 29.37
CA ALA A 31 -20.36 1.30 29.11
C ALA A 31 -19.12 2.23 29.18
N GLN A 32 -17.99 1.78 29.74
CA GLN A 32 -16.71 2.50 29.70
C GLN A 32 -15.87 2.12 28.47
N ALA A 33 -15.95 0.87 28.00
CA ALA A 33 -15.35 0.43 26.74
C ALA A 33 -15.99 1.11 25.53
N GLU A 34 -17.33 1.15 25.45
CA GLU A 34 -18.07 1.85 24.40
C GLU A 34 -17.69 3.33 24.32
N ARG A 35 -17.62 4.02 25.46
CA ARG A 35 -17.21 5.44 25.51
C ARG A 35 -15.76 5.67 25.05
N ARG A 36 -14.87 4.69 25.19
CA ARG A 36 -13.51 4.76 24.62
C ARG A 36 -13.52 4.55 23.11
N ILE A 37 -14.30 3.61 22.61
CA ILE A 37 -14.44 3.34 21.16
C ILE A 37 -15.05 4.57 20.45
N VAL A 38 -16.12 5.14 21.00
CA VAL A 38 -16.75 6.36 20.45
C VAL A 38 -15.78 7.53 20.45
N ARG A 39 -15.04 7.78 21.54
CA ARG A 39 -14.03 8.85 21.57
C ARG A 39 -12.91 8.61 20.56
N HIS A 40 -12.38 7.40 20.47
CA HIS A 40 -11.32 7.08 19.51
C HIS A 40 -11.78 7.29 18.05
N ASN A 41 -13.01 6.91 17.71
CA ASN A 41 -13.57 7.15 16.39
C ASN A 41 -13.76 8.66 16.10
N VAL A 42 -14.20 9.45 17.09
CA VAL A 42 -14.29 10.92 16.96
C VAL A 42 -12.91 11.54 16.74
N ASP A 43 -11.90 11.11 17.49
CA ASP A 43 -10.52 11.60 17.34
C ASP A 43 -9.94 11.26 15.95
N LEU A 44 -10.18 10.04 15.45
CA LEU A 44 -9.78 9.60 14.11
C LEU A 44 -10.46 10.38 12.98
N VAL A 45 -11.76 10.67 13.09
CA VAL A 45 -12.49 11.47 12.10
C VAL A 45 -12.00 12.92 12.13
N ALA A 46 -11.80 13.51 13.31
CA ALA A 46 -11.27 14.86 13.45
C ALA A 46 -9.85 14.99 12.85
N GLU A 47 -8.98 14.01 13.06
CA GLU A 47 -7.66 13.96 12.43
C GLU A 47 -7.75 13.84 10.90
N ALA A 48 -8.63 12.98 10.37
CA ALA A 48 -8.84 12.84 8.93
C ALA A 48 -9.32 14.16 8.28
N CYS A 49 -10.29 14.85 8.89
CA CYS A 49 -10.76 16.15 8.43
C CYS A 49 -9.66 17.22 8.45
N LEU A 50 -8.83 17.25 9.51
CA LEU A 50 -7.71 18.19 9.63
C LEU A 50 -6.65 17.96 8.54
N GLN A 51 -6.32 16.69 8.25
CA GLN A 51 -5.38 16.34 7.18
C GLN A 51 -5.94 16.70 5.79
N GLN A 52 -7.25 16.52 5.55
CA GLN A 52 -7.89 16.90 4.29
C GLN A 52 -7.91 18.42 4.07
N ASP A 53 -8.20 19.21 5.11
CA ASP A 53 -8.10 20.68 5.09
C ASP A 53 -6.66 21.15 4.84
N LEU A 54 -5.66 20.57 5.52
CA LEU A 54 -4.24 20.85 5.28
C LEU A 54 -3.82 20.52 3.83
N TRP A 55 -4.30 19.42 3.27
CA TRP A 55 -4.03 19.03 1.88
C TRP A 55 -4.65 20.03 0.89
N HIS A 56 -5.94 20.36 1.03
CA HIS A 56 -6.60 21.37 0.19
C HIS A 56 -5.90 22.73 0.26
N ARG A 57 -5.49 23.18 1.45
CA ARG A 57 -4.73 24.42 1.61
C ARG A 57 -3.38 24.36 0.91
N THR A 58 -2.65 23.23 1.03
CA THR A 58 -1.35 23.05 0.37
C THR A 58 -1.48 23.05 -1.16
N GLN A 59 -2.50 22.38 -1.69
CA GLN A 59 -2.81 22.38 -3.12
C GLN A 59 -3.14 23.80 -3.61
N LEU A 60 -4.01 24.52 -2.89
CA LEU A 60 -4.38 25.90 -3.22
C LEU A 60 -3.16 26.85 -3.22
N GLN A 61 -2.26 26.71 -2.24
CA GLN A 61 -1.01 27.49 -2.22
C GLN A 61 -0.10 27.18 -3.43
N SER A 62 -0.02 25.91 -3.84
CA SER A 62 0.73 25.52 -5.05
C SER A 62 0.14 26.11 -6.34
N GLU A 63 -1.19 26.07 -6.48
CA GLU A 63 -1.89 26.69 -7.62
C GLU A 63 -1.71 28.22 -7.64
N LEU A 64 -1.90 28.89 -6.50
CA LEU A 64 -1.68 30.35 -6.36
C LEU A 64 -0.24 30.75 -6.72
N LYS A 65 0.75 29.94 -6.33
CA LYS A 65 2.16 30.12 -6.68
C LYS A 65 2.41 29.97 -8.18
N GLY A 66 1.77 28.98 -8.83
CA GLY A 66 1.78 28.85 -10.29
C GLY A 66 1.19 30.07 -11.01
N VAL A 67 0.00 30.51 -10.58
CA VAL A 67 -0.67 31.71 -11.11
C VAL A 67 0.19 32.97 -10.92
N CYS A 68 0.87 33.11 -9.79
CA CYS A 68 1.79 34.22 -9.54
C CYS A 68 2.91 34.28 -10.59
N PHE A 69 3.55 33.14 -10.90
CA PHE A 69 4.61 33.10 -11.92
C PHE A 69 4.08 33.36 -13.34
N GLU A 70 2.90 32.88 -13.70
CA GLU A 70 2.29 33.17 -15.02
C GLU A 70 1.90 34.66 -15.16
N MET A 71 1.33 35.25 -14.11
CA MET A 71 1.07 36.70 -14.06
C MET A 71 2.37 37.49 -14.21
N CYS A 72 3.43 37.04 -13.54
CA CYS A 72 4.75 37.67 -13.58
C CYS A 72 5.46 37.55 -14.96
N LYS A 73 5.25 36.46 -15.70
CA LYS A 73 5.64 36.34 -17.12
C LYS A 73 4.85 37.31 -17.99
N THR A 74 3.54 37.43 -17.76
CA THR A 74 2.62 38.27 -18.55
C THR A 74 2.98 39.75 -18.46
N VAL A 75 3.42 40.23 -17.30
CA VAL A 75 3.92 41.61 -17.10
C VAL A 75 5.41 41.80 -17.45
N GLY A 76 6.08 40.79 -18.01
CA GLY A 76 7.49 40.89 -18.40
C GLY A 76 8.50 40.97 -17.24
N LEU A 77 8.11 40.63 -16.02
CA LEU A 77 8.98 40.65 -14.84
C LEU A 77 9.74 39.34 -14.64
N TYR A 78 9.27 38.20 -15.18
CA TYR A 78 9.95 36.92 -15.07
C TYR A 78 11.37 36.97 -15.70
N PRO A 79 12.44 36.51 -15.01
CA PRO A 79 12.44 35.68 -13.79
C PRO A 79 12.44 36.44 -12.45
N ASN A 80 12.52 37.78 -12.47
CA ASN A 80 12.62 38.64 -11.28
C ASN A 80 11.23 38.90 -10.66
N CYS A 81 10.70 37.87 -9.99
CA CYS A 81 9.35 37.87 -9.39
C CYS A 81 9.38 37.84 -7.85
N PRO A 82 9.84 38.90 -7.17
CA PRO A 82 10.02 38.89 -5.70
C PRO A 82 8.71 38.77 -4.91
N GLN A 83 7.55 39.03 -5.54
CA GLN A 83 6.23 38.84 -4.96
C GLN A 83 5.76 37.38 -5.00
N CYS A 84 6.40 36.52 -5.80
CA CYS A 84 6.10 35.09 -5.88
C CYS A 84 7.09 34.33 -4.98
N GLU A 85 6.58 33.52 -4.07
CA GLU A 85 7.39 32.78 -3.11
C GLU A 85 8.38 31.84 -3.82
N GLY A 86 9.69 32.08 -3.67
CA GLY A 86 10.74 31.35 -4.38
C GLY A 86 11.15 31.93 -5.74
N GLY A 87 10.63 33.09 -6.14
CA GLY A 87 11.19 33.88 -7.23
C GLY A 87 12.59 34.40 -6.87
N ALA A 88 13.50 34.43 -7.85
CA ALA A 88 14.86 34.89 -7.62
C ALA A 88 14.89 36.41 -7.42
N ALA A 89 15.24 36.86 -6.22
CA ALA A 89 15.63 38.25 -5.98
C ALA A 89 17.07 38.46 -6.49
N ALA A 90 17.23 38.83 -7.76
CA ALA A 90 18.49 39.33 -8.26
C ALA A 90 18.84 40.62 -7.49
N ALA A 91 19.95 40.59 -6.73
CA ALA A 91 20.39 41.71 -5.90
C ALA A 91 20.93 42.88 -6.74
N GLY A 92 20.02 43.70 -7.26
CA GLY A 92 20.32 45.02 -7.82
C GLY A 92 20.06 46.12 -6.78
N PRO A 93 20.82 47.24 -6.80
CA PRO A 93 20.55 48.38 -5.93
C PRO A 93 19.17 49.00 -6.24
N PRO A 94 18.48 49.58 -5.25
CA PRO A 94 17.12 50.06 -5.44
C PRO A 94 17.10 51.28 -6.37
N GLY A 95 16.39 51.18 -7.51
CA GLY A 95 16.05 52.35 -8.33
C GLY A 95 16.15 52.22 -9.86
N GLN A 96 16.46 51.04 -10.43
CA GLN A 96 16.48 50.87 -11.89
C GLN A 96 15.68 49.63 -12.33
N LEU A 97 14.47 49.85 -12.84
CA LEU A 97 13.91 48.90 -13.81
C LEU A 97 14.76 48.98 -15.09
N PRO A 98 15.08 47.85 -15.76
CA PRO A 98 15.64 47.92 -17.10
C PRO A 98 14.63 48.59 -18.04
N PRO A 99 15.06 49.44 -18.98
CA PRO A 99 14.17 49.96 -20.01
C PRO A 99 13.67 48.78 -20.88
N PRO A 100 12.44 48.84 -21.40
CA PRO A 100 11.89 47.77 -22.25
C PRO A 100 12.80 47.56 -23.46
N THR A 101 13.39 46.37 -23.56
CA THR A 101 14.26 46.01 -24.69
C THR A 101 13.43 45.97 -25.97
N ALA A 102 13.75 46.85 -26.91
CA ALA A 102 12.97 47.02 -28.13
C ALA A 102 13.01 45.77 -29.04
N SER A 103 11.89 45.06 -29.12
CA SER A 103 11.28 44.89 -30.44
C SER A 103 10.52 46.17 -30.78
N GLY A 104 10.50 46.56 -32.06
CA GLY A 104 9.90 47.82 -32.51
C GLY A 104 8.43 48.02 -32.08
N ASP A 105 8.01 49.27 -32.13
CA ASP A 105 6.61 49.73 -32.13
C ASP A 105 5.91 49.89 -30.76
N ALA A 106 6.54 49.49 -29.66
CA ALA A 106 5.99 49.60 -28.29
C ALA A 106 6.10 51.03 -27.67
N SER A 107 5.74 52.09 -28.40
CA SER A 107 5.80 53.48 -27.90
C SER A 107 4.56 54.35 -28.15
N SER A 108 3.43 53.77 -28.59
CA SER A 108 2.13 54.43 -28.55
C SER A 108 1.40 54.17 -27.23
N TRP A 109 0.65 55.17 -26.75
CA TRP A 109 -0.28 54.99 -25.63
C TRP A 109 -1.32 53.90 -25.93
N ASP A 110 -1.69 53.73 -27.19
CA ASP A 110 -2.62 52.69 -27.65
C ASP A 110 -2.09 51.27 -27.40
N ALA A 111 -0.77 51.04 -27.58
CA ALA A 111 -0.16 49.74 -27.29
C ALA A 111 -0.19 49.41 -25.79
N LEU A 112 0.03 50.40 -24.92
CA LEU A 112 -0.08 50.25 -23.47
C LEU A 112 -1.54 49.96 -23.07
N LEU A 113 -2.50 50.72 -23.59
CA LEU A 113 -3.93 50.52 -23.31
C LEU A 113 -4.41 49.14 -23.80
N PHE A 114 -3.96 48.69 -24.97
CA PHE A 114 -4.24 47.36 -25.49
C PHE A 114 -3.67 46.24 -24.60
N HIS A 115 -2.45 46.41 -24.08
CA HIS A 115 -1.85 45.46 -23.13
C HIS A 115 -2.59 45.46 -21.77
N MET A 116 -3.03 46.61 -21.27
CA MET A 116 -3.86 46.69 -20.07
C MET A 116 -5.22 46.00 -20.25
N ASP A 117 -5.84 46.10 -21.42
CA ASP A 117 -7.09 45.39 -21.71
C ASP A 117 -6.88 43.88 -21.83
N GLN A 118 -5.79 43.42 -22.48
CA GLN A 118 -5.38 42.01 -22.49
C GLN A 118 -5.27 41.44 -21.06
N MET A 119 -4.62 42.18 -20.14
CA MET A 119 -4.55 41.78 -18.73
C MET A 119 -5.92 41.76 -18.04
N SER A 120 -6.81 42.71 -18.32
CA SER A 120 -8.18 42.72 -17.77
C SER A 120 -8.99 41.53 -18.28
N GLN A 121 -8.89 41.19 -19.57
CA GLN A 121 -9.54 40.02 -20.16
C GLN A 121 -9.01 38.71 -19.58
N TRP A 122 -7.69 38.59 -19.39
CA TRP A 122 -7.06 37.44 -18.74
C TRP A 122 -7.53 37.27 -17.28
N ALA A 123 -7.53 38.35 -16.48
CA ALA A 123 -7.98 38.30 -15.10
C ALA A 123 -9.46 37.85 -14.98
N ARG A 124 -10.34 38.36 -15.86
CA ARG A 124 -11.74 37.91 -15.96
C ARG A 124 -11.86 36.45 -16.40
N ALA A 125 -10.92 35.94 -17.20
CA ALA A 125 -10.90 34.53 -17.59
C ALA A 125 -10.49 33.61 -16.43
N GLN A 126 -9.48 33.98 -15.64
CA GLN A 126 -9.07 33.27 -14.43
C GLN A 126 -10.20 33.23 -13.38
N LEU A 127 -10.85 34.38 -13.12
CA LEU A 127 -12.00 34.43 -12.21
C LEU A 127 -13.13 33.48 -12.65
N ARG A 128 -13.52 33.49 -13.94
CA ARG A 128 -14.53 32.55 -14.47
C ARG A 128 -14.10 31.08 -14.48
N GLN A 129 -12.80 30.80 -14.39
CA GLN A 129 -12.28 29.45 -14.22
C GLN A 129 -12.39 29.04 -12.75
N TRP A 130 -12.00 29.91 -11.82
CA TRP A 130 -12.10 29.68 -10.38
C TRP A 130 -13.56 29.56 -9.91
N GLU A 131 -14.48 30.37 -10.43
CA GLU A 131 -15.92 30.24 -10.18
C GLU A 131 -16.45 28.86 -10.59
N ARG A 132 -16.02 28.34 -11.75
CA ARG A 132 -16.37 26.99 -12.20
C ARG A 132 -15.76 25.89 -11.32
N SER A 133 -14.50 26.04 -10.94
CA SER A 133 -13.83 25.11 -10.02
C SER A 133 -14.52 25.09 -8.66
N ALA A 134 -14.80 26.25 -8.07
CA ALA A 134 -15.52 26.37 -6.80
C ALA A 134 -16.94 25.80 -6.89
N THR A 135 -17.68 26.06 -7.97
CA THR A 135 -19.02 25.49 -8.19
C THR A 135 -18.96 23.95 -8.29
N SER A 136 -17.95 23.40 -8.98
CA SER A 136 -17.77 21.95 -9.08
C SER A 136 -17.37 21.30 -7.74
N GLN A 137 -16.62 22.00 -6.90
CA GLN A 137 -16.28 21.54 -5.55
C GLN A 137 -17.48 21.63 -4.60
N LEU A 138 -18.32 22.66 -4.73
CA LEU A 138 -19.55 22.79 -3.95
C LEU A 138 -20.59 21.72 -4.33
N GLN A 139 -20.72 21.36 -5.62
CA GLN A 139 -21.59 20.26 -6.03
C GLN A 139 -21.11 18.88 -5.51
N LEU A 140 -19.81 18.70 -5.25
CA LEU A 140 -19.30 17.52 -4.56
C LEU A 140 -19.61 17.49 -3.06
N SER A 141 -20.09 18.60 -2.47
CA SER A 141 -20.56 18.68 -1.08
C SER A 141 -22.06 18.44 -0.88
N GLU A 142 -22.80 18.04 -1.92
CA GLU A 142 -24.20 17.58 -1.78
C GLU A 142 -24.33 16.17 -1.18
N HIS A 143 -23.21 15.44 -0.99
CA HIS A 143 -23.17 14.38 0.01
C HIS A 143 -22.85 15.05 1.34
N GLY A 144 -23.83 15.00 2.26
CA GLY A 144 -23.98 15.92 3.40
C GLY A 144 -22.74 16.15 4.26
N SER A 145 -22.75 17.27 4.98
CA SER A 145 -21.64 17.67 5.87
C SER A 145 -21.21 16.52 6.77
N CYS A 146 -19.94 16.48 7.16
CA CYS A 146 -19.46 15.55 8.20
C CYS A 146 -20.33 15.62 9.48
N ASP A 147 -20.93 16.79 9.77
CA ASP A 147 -21.88 16.97 10.86
C ASP A 147 -23.21 16.22 10.65
N GLU A 148 -23.75 16.23 9.42
CA GLU A 148 -25.01 15.53 9.08
C GLU A 148 -24.81 14.01 9.04
N LEU A 149 -23.65 13.55 8.54
CA LEU A 149 -23.28 12.14 8.55
C LEU A 149 -23.01 11.61 9.97
N ASP A 150 -22.40 12.39 10.88
CA ASP A 150 -22.27 11.99 12.30
C ASP A 150 -23.65 11.89 12.99
N VAL A 151 -24.53 12.87 12.78
CA VAL A 151 -25.89 12.86 13.35
C VAL A 151 -26.69 11.64 12.86
N ALA A 152 -26.73 11.40 11.54
CA ALA A 152 -27.45 10.25 10.97
C ALA A 152 -26.88 8.91 11.49
N ARG A 153 -25.55 8.79 11.60
CA ARG A 153 -24.90 7.57 12.10
C ARG A 153 -25.14 7.34 13.60
N ARG A 154 -25.25 8.40 14.39
CA ARG A 154 -25.63 8.31 15.81
C ARG A 154 -27.07 7.84 15.99
N GLU A 155 -28.01 8.38 15.22
CA GLU A 155 -29.42 7.97 15.28
C GLU A 155 -29.59 6.49 14.90
N GLU A 156 -28.89 6.02 13.85
CA GLU A 156 -28.86 4.62 13.43
C GLU A 156 -28.38 3.68 14.56
N LEU A 157 -27.28 4.05 15.24
CA LEU A 157 -26.71 3.27 16.34
C LEU A 157 -27.58 3.28 17.59
N GLN A 158 -28.21 4.42 17.92
CA GLN A 158 -29.13 4.52 19.05
C GLN A 158 -30.39 3.67 18.86
N GLY A 159 -30.94 3.62 17.63
CA GLY A 159 -32.05 2.73 17.29
C GLY A 159 -31.70 1.26 17.51
N LYS A 160 -30.59 0.80 16.92
CA LYS A 160 -30.12 -0.60 17.06
C LYS A 160 -29.86 -1.01 18.52
N LEU A 161 -29.36 -0.09 19.35
CA LEU A 161 -29.12 -0.35 20.77
C LEU A 161 -30.43 -0.42 21.58
N SER A 162 -31.43 0.40 21.24
CA SER A 162 -32.78 0.34 21.82
C SER A 162 -33.44 -1.02 21.58
N ASP A 163 -33.39 -1.52 20.34
CA ASP A 163 -34.04 -2.78 19.97
C ASP A 163 -33.40 -3.98 20.68
N LEU A 164 -32.05 -4.02 20.74
CA LEU A 164 -31.32 -5.03 21.49
C LEU A 164 -31.69 -5.02 22.99
N CYS A 165 -31.86 -3.83 23.57
CA CYS A 165 -32.28 -3.67 24.96
C CYS A 165 -33.72 -4.15 25.20
N GLN A 166 -34.63 -3.92 24.25
CA GLN A 166 -36.00 -4.43 24.32
C GLN A 166 -36.06 -5.96 24.23
N ASP A 167 -35.27 -6.60 23.37
CA ASP A 167 -35.26 -8.06 23.24
C ASP A 167 -34.71 -8.74 24.51
N MET A 168 -33.67 -8.17 25.14
CA MET A 168 -33.20 -8.64 26.44
C MET A 168 -34.29 -8.53 27.52
N CYS A 169 -35.09 -7.44 27.53
CA CYS A 169 -36.20 -7.28 28.47
C CYS A 169 -37.40 -8.20 28.18
N ARG A 170 -37.66 -8.57 26.92
CA ARG A 170 -38.76 -9.49 26.55
C ARG A 170 -38.47 -10.95 26.95
N GLY A 171 -37.19 -11.32 27.13
CA GLY A 171 -36.79 -12.70 27.39
C GLY A 171 -37.07 -13.25 28.80
N HIS A 172 -36.82 -12.48 29.87
CA HIS A 172 -36.70 -13.04 31.24
C HIS A 172 -37.40 -12.21 32.33
N CYS A 173 -38.73 -12.26 32.41
CA CYS A 173 -39.48 -11.72 33.56
C CYS A 173 -40.71 -12.57 33.95
N LYS A 174 -40.49 -13.83 34.35
CA LYS A 174 -41.44 -14.62 35.18
C LYS A 174 -40.83 -15.90 35.77
N CYS A 175 -40.00 -15.76 36.80
CA CYS A 175 -39.51 -16.89 37.59
C CYS A 175 -40.36 -17.08 38.86
N LYS A 176 -41.41 -17.91 38.79
CA LYS A 176 -41.90 -18.63 39.97
C LYS A 176 -41.14 -19.95 40.05
N ALA A 177 -40.52 -20.21 41.20
CA ALA A 177 -39.76 -21.43 41.43
C ALA A 177 -40.70 -22.56 41.88
N ASP A 178 -40.74 -23.66 41.12
CA ASP A 178 -41.34 -24.93 41.53
C ASP A 178 -40.58 -26.10 40.87
N GLY A 179 -39.82 -26.86 41.68
CA GLY A 179 -39.37 -28.24 41.42
C GLY A 179 -38.37 -28.50 40.27
N PRO A 180 -37.27 -29.26 40.50
CA PRO A 180 -36.42 -29.75 39.40
C PRO A 180 -37.16 -30.87 38.64
N PRO A 181 -37.49 -30.71 37.35
CA PRO A 181 -38.18 -31.76 36.61
C PRO A 181 -37.19 -32.84 36.15
N LYS A 182 -37.71 -34.03 35.82
CA LYS A 182 -36.97 -35.12 35.16
C LYS A 182 -36.55 -34.77 33.70
N SER A 183 -36.65 -33.50 33.30
CA SER A 183 -36.36 -32.99 31.95
C SER A 183 -34.88 -32.67 31.71
N TRP A 184 -34.02 -32.63 32.74
CA TRP A 184 -32.60 -32.28 32.55
C TRP A 184 -31.87 -33.17 31.52
N ALA A 185 -32.18 -34.47 31.47
CA ALA A 185 -31.62 -35.35 30.43
C ALA A 185 -32.10 -34.97 29.03
N LEU A 186 -33.38 -34.61 28.88
CA LEU A 186 -33.99 -34.18 27.61
C LEU A 186 -33.44 -32.82 27.17
N LEU A 187 -33.31 -31.88 28.11
CA LEU A 187 -32.73 -30.56 27.90
C LEU A 187 -31.26 -30.67 27.44
N MET A 188 -30.47 -31.54 28.06
CA MET A 188 -29.06 -31.75 27.68
C MET A 188 -28.90 -32.47 26.33
N VAL A 189 -29.91 -33.24 25.88
CA VAL A 189 -29.97 -33.75 24.49
C VAL A 189 -30.28 -32.60 23.52
N GLN A 190 -31.33 -31.81 23.78
CA GLN A 190 -31.70 -30.66 22.95
C GLN A 190 -30.58 -29.61 22.86
N VAL A 191 -29.87 -29.33 23.96
CA VAL A 191 -28.71 -28.44 23.98
C VAL A 191 -27.53 -29.00 23.15
N ARG A 192 -27.33 -30.34 23.13
CA ARG A 192 -26.32 -30.96 22.26
C ARG A 192 -26.71 -30.91 20.78
N GLU A 193 -27.98 -31.14 20.45
CA GLU A 193 -28.49 -31.04 19.08
C GLU A 193 -28.40 -29.60 18.57
N LEU A 194 -28.81 -28.62 19.38
CA LEU A 194 -28.66 -27.20 19.08
C LEU A 194 -27.19 -26.79 18.95
N ALA A 195 -26.30 -27.23 19.84
CA ALA A 195 -24.86 -26.95 19.74
C ALA A 195 -24.22 -27.59 18.49
N GLY A 196 -24.70 -28.77 18.07
CA GLY A 196 -24.32 -29.41 16.82
C GLY A 196 -24.76 -28.59 15.60
N SER A 197 -26.04 -28.20 15.57
CA SER A 197 -26.61 -27.36 14.50
C SER A 197 -25.96 -25.97 14.43
N PHE A 198 -25.58 -25.40 15.58
CA PHE A 198 -24.90 -24.11 15.63
C PHE A 198 -23.46 -24.21 15.13
N ARG A 199 -22.76 -25.32 15.42
CA ARG A 199 -21.43 -25.59 14.87
C ARG A 199 -21.47 -25.75 13.35
N THR A 200 -22.37 -26.57 12.81
CA THR A 200 -22.46 -26.76 11.35
C THR A 200 -22.90 -25.47 10.64
N SER A 201 -23.80 -24.68 11.23
CA SER A 201 -24.16 -23.36 10.70
C SER A 201 -22.98 -22.37 10.73
N LEU A 202 -22.15 -22.39 11.78
CA LEU A 202 -20.96 -21.54 11.88
C LEU A 202 -19.86 -21.98 10.90
N GLU A 203 -19.69 -23.29 10.69
CA GLU A 203 -18.77 -23.84 9.70
C GLU A 203 -19.21 -23.52 8.26
N ALA A 204 -20.52 -23.58 7.97
CA ALA A 204 -21.09 -23.16 6.69
C ALA A 204 -20.92 -21.64 6.45
N SER A 205 -21.28 -20.81 7.44
CA SER A 205 -21.09 -19.34 7.38
C SER A 205 -19.63 -18.97 7.12
N ARG A 206 -18.67 -19.60 7.83
CA ARG A 206 -17.24 -19.39 7.60
C ARG A 206 -16.76 -19.87 6.24
N ALA A 207 -17.35 -20.94 5.70
CA ALA A 207 -17.02 -21.42 4.36
C ALA A 207 -17.57 -20.49 3.26
N GLU A 208 -18.70 -19.84 3.51
CA GLU A 208 -19.32 -18.84 2.63
C GLU A 208 -18.54 -17.52 2.68
N GLU A 209 -18.23 -17.00 3.89
CA GLU A 209 -17.32 -15.87 4.10
C GLU A 209 -15.94 -16.10 3.43
N ALA A 210 -15.33 -17.28 3.63
CA ALA A 210 -14.04 -17.61 3.02
C ALA A 210 -14.12 -17.89 1.51
N LYS A 211 -15.33 -18.03 0.95
CA LYS A 211 -15.55 -18.09 -0.50
C LYS A 211 -15.69 -16.67 -1.06
N GLU A 212 -16.45 -15.81 -0.40
CA GLU A 212 -16.61 -14.39 -0.75
C GLU A 212 -15.26 -13.65 -0.64
N GLU A 213 -14.47 -13.90 0.41
CA GLU A 213 -13.09 -13.40 0.58
C GLU A 213 -12.18 -13.80 -0.60
N LYS A 214 -12.33 -15.02 -1.14
CA LYS A 214 -11.57 -15.50 -2.30
C LYS A 214 -12.03 -14.88 -3.61
N GLU A 215 -13.31 -14.60 -3.76
CA GLU A 215 -13.87 -13.98 -4.97
C GLU A 215 -13.65 -12.45 -5.00
N HIS A 216 -13.42 -11.81 -3.84
CA HIS A 216 -13.36 -10.35 -3.72
C HIS A 216 -11.97 -9.74 -3.37
N LEU A 217 -10.88 -10.52 -3.31
CA LEU A 217 -9.55 -9.95 -3.01
C LEU A 217 -9.13 -8.94 -4.10
N SER A 218 -9.02 -7.67 -3.71
CA SER A 218 -8.65 -6.57 -4.60
C SER A 218 -7.15 -6.21 -4.49
N LEU A 219 -6.51 -5.99 -5.65
CA LEU A 219 -5.09 -5.76 -5.81
C LEU A 219 -4.82 -4.49 -6.63
N PHE A 220 -4.14 -3.54 -6.01
CA PHE A 220 -3.66 -2.32 -6.65
C PHE A 220 -2.17 -2.44 -7.05
N CYS A 221 -1.85 -2.19 -8.31
CA CYS A 221 -0.48 -2.33 -8.83
C CYS A 221 0.16 -0.96 -9.09
N PHE A 222 1.35 -0.72 -8.57
CA PHE A 222 2.05 0.55 -8.82
C PHE A 222 3.56 0.39 -8.99
N THR A 223 4.13 1.32 -9.74
CA THR A 223 5.56 1.37 -10.03
C THR A 223 6.02 2.82 -10.13
N TRP A 224 7.32 3.06 -9.95
CA TRP A 224 7.97 4.35 -10.17
C TRP A 224 8.99 4.18 -11.29
N THR A 225 8.97 5.07 -12.26
CA THR A 225 9.89 5.05 -13.40
C THR A 225 10.50 6.41 -13.70
N PRO A 226 11.84 6.50 -13.86
CA PRO A 226 12.49 7.72 -14.31
C PRO A 226 12.17 8.09 -15.77
N ARG A 227 11.48 7.23 -16.52
CA ARG A 227 11.10 7.38 -17.93
C ARG A 227 12.32 7.68 -18.81
N ARG A 228 13.35 6.84 -18.68
CA ARG A 228 14.46 6.78 -19.65
C ARG A 228 13.92 6.28 -20.99
N ASP A 229 14.62 6.53 -22.08
CA ASP A 229 14.21 6.09 -23.43
C ASP A 229 13.95 4.57 -23.50
N TYR A 230 14.68 3.80 -22.68
CA TYR A 230 14.49 2.35 -22.54
C TYR A 230 13.25 1.97 -21.72
N ASP A 231 12.95 2.72 -20.65
CA ASP A 231 11.78 2.49 -19.79
C ASP A 231 10.47 2.61 -20.59
N GLU A 232 10.40 3.55 -21.54
CA GLU A 232 9.24 3.71 -22.43
C GLU A 232 8.92 2.44 -23.24
N LEU A 233 9.95 1.66 -23.58
CA LEU A 233 9.79 0.41 -24.32
C LEU A 233 9.23 -0.70 -23.41
N LEU A 234 9.71 -0.79 -22.17
CA LEU A 234 9.21 -1.74 -21.17
C LEU A 234 7.78 -1.39 -20.72
N LEU A 235 7.51 -0.10 -20.48
CA LEU A 235 6.20 0.44 -20.08
C LEU A 235 5.06 0.00 -21.00
N ALA A 236 5.31 -0.18 -22.29
CA ALA A 236 4.32 -0.66 -23.25
C ALA A 236 3.84 -2.09 -22.97
N GLU A 237 4.68 -2.96 -22.39
CA GLU A 237 4.30 -4.30 -21.94
C GLU A 237 3.85 -4.30 -20.46
N THR A 238 4.47 -3.50 -19.58
CA THR A 238 4.05 -3.37 -18.17
C THR A 238 2.62 -2.85 -18.06
N ARG A 239 2.22 -1.85 -18.87
CA ARG A 239 0.84 -1.35 -18.98
C ARG A 239 -0.18 -2.42 -19.37
N LYS A 240 0.22 -3.46 -20.11
CA LYS A 240 -0.69 -4.56 -20.48
C LYS A 240 -0.92 -5.53 -19.30
N GLN A 241 0.10 -5.69 -18.46
CA GLN A 241 0.05 -6.51 -17.24
C GLN A 241 -0.76 -5.79 -16.15
N TYR A 242 -0.45 -4.51 -15.89
CA TYR A 242 -1.09 -3.70 -14.85
C TYR A 242 -2.58 -3.44 -15.11
N LYS A 243 -3.03 -3.46 -16.37
CA LYS A 243 -4.46 -3.42 -16.74
C LYS A 243 -5.28 -4.63 -16.25
N LYS A 244 -4.63 -5.70 -15.76
CA LYS A 244 -5.30 -6.84 -15.12
C LYS A 244 -5.39 -6.71 -13.59
N CYS A 245 -4.85 -5.65 -13.00
CA CYS A 245 -5.06 -5.30 -11.60
C CYS A 245 -6.37 -4.52 -11.45
N ASP A 246 -7.02 -4.60 -10.28
CA ASP A 246 -8.31 -3.93 -10.04
C ASP A 246 -8.16 -2.40 -10.03
N GLY A 247 -6.98 -1.93 -9.64
CA GLY A 247 -6.52 -0.56 -9.86
C GLY A 247 -5.02 -0.54 -10.15
N HIS A 248 -4.54 0.51 -10.83
CA HIS A 248 -3.10 0.70 -11.01
C HIS A 248 -2.70 2.17 -11.18
N MET A 249 -1.43 2.48 -10.91
CA MET A 249 -0.85 3.81 -11.11
C MET A 249 0.64 3.72 -11.48
N PHE A 250 1.05 4.43 -12.53
CA PHE A 250 2.45 4.67 -12.85
C PHE A 250 2.88 5.99 -12.23
N TYR A 251 3.84 5.98 -11.33
CA TYR A 251 4.45 7.20 -10.82
C TYR A 251 5.58 7.63 -11.75
N THR A 252 5.66 8.93 -12.03
CA THR A 252 6.86 9.52 -12.59
C THR A 252 7.18 10.89 -11.98
N ASP A 253 8.35 11.44 -12.28
CA ASP A 253 8.75 12.76 -11.81
C ASP A 253 8.07 13.84 -12.66
N HIS A 254 7.75 14.98 -12.06
CA HIS A 254 7.23 16.13 -12.77
C HIS A 254 8.15 16.54 -13.95
N ALA A 255 9.47 16.46 -13.76
CA ALA A 255 10.47 16.73 -14.80
C ALA A 255 10.77 15.54 -15.76
N ALA A 256 10.02 14.44 -15.69
CA ALA A 256 10.17 13.31 -16.60
C ALA A 256 9.70 13.64 -18.02
N PRO A 257 10.26 12.99 -19.07
CA PRO A 257 9.74 13.09 -20.43
C PRO A 257 8.33 12.48 -20.55
N GLY A 258 7.82 12.41 -21.78
CA GLY A 258 6.46 11.95 -22.07
C GLY A 258 5.40 13.05 -21.97
N LYS A 259 4.12 12.66 -22.07
CA LYS A 259 3.01 13.63 -22.07
C LYS A 259 2.69 14.06 -20.64
N GLN A 260 2.25 15.31 -20.47
CA GLN A 260 1.86 15.84 -19.16
C GLN A 260 0.50 15.32 -18.67
N LYS A 261 -0.34 14.81 -19.58
CA LYS A 261 -1.67 14.26 -19.27
C LYS A 261 -1.81 12.85 -19.85
N GLU A 262 -1.26 11.88 -19.14
CA GLU A 262 -1.51 10.44 -19.35
C GLU A 262 -2.32 9.97 -18.14
N ALA A 263 -3.51 9.39 -18.35
CA ALA A 263 -4.48 9.16 -17.28
C ALA A 263 -4.05 8.09 -16.25
N ASP A 264 -3.09 7.25 -16.64
CA ASP A 264 -2.48 6.20 -15.81
C ASP A 264 -1.17 6.66 -15.14
N PHE A 265 -0.76 7.93 -15.32
CA PHE A 265 0.44 8.50 -14.71
C PHE A 265 0.14 9.57 -13.65
N MET A 266 0.77 9.42 -12.49
CA MET A 266 0.87 10.47 -11.48
C MET A 266 2.28 11.09 -11.51
N ARG A 267 2.35 12.42 -11.69
CA ARG A 267 3.60 13.17 -11.69
C ARG A 267 3.87 13.75 -10.30
N VAL A 268 4.93 13.29 -9.65
CA VAL A 268 5.37 13.73 -8.31
C VAL A 268 6.64 14.55 -8.39
N ILE A 269 6.90 15.41 -7.41
CA ILE A 269 8.13 16.23 -7.38
C ILE A 269 9.24 15.43 -6.71
N VAL A 270 10.28 15.08 -7.48
CA VAL A 270 11.49 14.43 -6.95
C VAL A 270 12.48 15.49 -6.46
N PRO A 271 13.08 15.36 -5.25
CA PRO A 271 14.10 16.28 -4.77
C PRO A 271 15.30 16.39 -5.73
N LYS A 272 15.87 17.60 -5.89
CA LYS A 272 17.00 17.82 -6.79
C LYS A 272 18.21 16.98 -6.36
N GLN A 273 18.73 16.20 -7.30
CA GLN A 273 19.88 15.31 -7.08
C GLN A 273 21.20 15.96 -7.52
N GLY A 274 22.32 15.41 -7.02
CA GLY A 274 23.66 15.82 -7.44
C GLY A 274 24.03 15.39 -8.88
N LEU A 275 23.42 14.30 -9.38
CA LEU A 275 23.51 13.87 -10.78
C LEU A 275 22.40 14.51 -11.61
N ALA A 276 22.68 14.78 -12.88
CA ALA A 276 21.67 15.24 -13.83
C ALA A 276 20.73 14.09 -14.22
N ARG A 277 19.48 14.43 -14.55
CA ARG A 277 18.45 13.43 -14.90
C ARG A 277 18.83 12.51 -16.08
N LYS A 278 19.71 12.98 -16.94
CA LYS A 278 20.16 12.30 -18.16
C LYS A 278 21.34 11.36 -17.93
N ASP A 279 21.93 11.36 -16.74
CA ASP A 279 23.07 10.51 -16.43
C ASP A 279 22.57 9.08 -16.17
N ASP A 280 23.25 8.05 -16.70
CA ASP A 280 22.81 6.65 -16.56
C ASP A 280 22.68 6.19 -15.09
N GLY A 281 23.50 6.79 -14.22
CA GLY A 281 23.47 6.59 -12.77
C GLY A 281 22.39 7.37 -12.02
N TRP A 282 21.53 8.16 -12.70
CA TRP A 282 20.51 8.96 -12.02
C TRP A 282 19.52 8.07 -11.26
N LEU A 283 19.57 8.17 -9.93
CA LEU A 283 18.84 7.36 -8.95
C LEU A 283 19.18 5.85 -8.93
N TYR A 284 20.34 5.46 -9.44
CA TYR A 284 20.86 4.10 -9.27
C TYR A 284 21.02 3.76 -7.77
N HIS A 285 20.50 2.60 -7.33
CA HIS A 285 20.31 2.21 -5.91
C HIS A 285 19.61 3.24 -5.01
N ARG A 286 18.82 4.16 -5.59
CA ARG A 286 18.12 5.24 -4.88
C ARG A 286 16.67 5.39 -5.34
N ASN A 287 16.03 4.27 -5.68
CA ASN A 287 14.63 4.22 -6.12
C ASN A 287 13.67 4.81 -5.05
N MET A 288 14.00 4.73 -3.76
CA MET A 288 13.20 5.38 -2.71
C MET A 288 13.09 6.90 -2.85
N VAL A 289 14.04 7.58 -3.48
CA VAL A 289 13.98 9.04 -3.72
C VAL A 289 12.75 9.45 -4.55
N GLY A 290 12.27 8.58 -5.44
CA GLY A 290 11.01 8.78 -6.16
C GLY A 290 9.81 8.01 -5.56
N LEU A 291 10.04 6.88 -4.89
CA LEU A 291 8.96 6.17 -4.18
C LEU A 291 8.44 6.95 -2.98
N MET A 292 9.25 7.70 -2.24
CA MET A 292 8.79 8.50 -1.09
C MET A 292 7.69 9.52 -1.46
N PRO A 293 7.85 10.40 -2.48
CA PRO A 293 6.76 11.26 -2.91
C PRO A 293 5.61 10.49 -3.60
N SER A 294 5.88 9.32 -4.19
CA SER A 294 4.84 8.42 -4.73
C SER A 294 3.93 7.85 -3.63
N TRP A 295 4.52 7.38 -2.53
CA TRP A 295 3.80 6.95 -1.32
C TRP A 295 3.04 8.10 -0.68
N ASN A 296 3.63 9.30 -0.64
CA ASN A 296 2.92 10.48 -0.14
C ASN A 296 1.63 10.72 -0.93
N HIS A 297 1.66 10.63 -2.26
CA HIS A 297 0.42 10.68 -3.05
C HIS A 297 -0.51 9.50 -2.75
N LEU A 298 -0.01 8.26 -2.80
CA LEU A 298 -0.83 7.06 -2.63
C LEU A 298 -1.58 7.04 -1.28
N LEU A 299 -0.90 7.35 -0.18
CA LEU A 299 -1.49 7.31 1.17
C LEU A 299 -2.56 8.39 1.41
N HIS A 300 -2.50 9.52 0.69
CA HIS A 300 -3.52 10.58 0.75
C HIS A 300 -4.63 10.41 -0.30
N SER A 301 -4.53 9.41 -1.18
CA SER A 301 -5.57 9.07 -2.16
C SER A 301 -6.62 8.11 -1.60
N GLU A 302 -7.79 8.06 -2.25
CA GLU A 302 -8.84 7.08 -1.93
C GLU A 302 -8.47 5.63 -2.27
N PHE A 303 -7.42 5.38 -3.05
CA PHE A 303 -7.04 4.03 -3.46
C PHE A 303 -6.78 3.11 -2.26
N VAL A 304 -6.24 3.64 -1.16
CA VAL A 304 -5.99 2.92 0.10
C VAL A 304 -7.26 2.32 0.69
N ASN A 305 -8.38 3.04 0.59
CA ASN A 305 -9.67 2.60 1.13
C ASN A 305 -10.37 1.60 0.20
N GLN A 306 -10.08 1.67 -1.10
CA GLN A 306 -10.74 0.90 -2.16
C GLN A 306 -10.14 -0.49 -2.42
N HIS A 307 -8.91 -0.77 -1.96
CA HIS A 307 -8.21 -2.02 -2.25
C HIS A 307 -7.71 -2.73 -1.00
N ASP A 308 -7.60 -4.05 -1.03
CA ASP A 308 -7.13 -4.89 0.09
C ASP A 308 -5.61 -5.06 0.11
N TRP A 309 -5.02 -5.15 -1.09
CA TRP A 309 -3.59 -5.38 -1.30
C TRP A 309 -2.99 -4.43 -2.33
N PHE A 310 -1.72 -4.11 -2.14
CA PHE A 310 -0.94 -3.21 -2.97
C PHE A 310 0.36 -3.90 -3.33
N ILE A 311 0.77 -3.87 -4.60
CA ILE A 311 2.07 -4.40 -5.03
C ILE A 311 2.91 -3.31 -5.67
N ASN A 312 4.15 -3.19 -5.19
CA ASN A 312 5.20 -2.44 -5.86
C ASN A 312 6.04 -3.39 -6.72
N SER A 313 6.22 -3.08 -8.00
CA SER A 313 7.16 -3.79 -8.88
C SER A 313 7.97 -2.81 -9.72
N GLU A 314 9.21 -3.16 -10.07
CA GLU A 314 10.03 -2.41 -11.02
C GLU A 314 9.62 -2.75 -12.47
N LEU A 315 10.12 -2.00 -13.45
CA LEU A 315 9.70 -2.16 -14.87
C LEU A 315 10.29 -3.39 -15.56
N ASP A 316 11.40 -3.94 -15.04
CA ASP A 316 11.99 -5.21 -15.47
C ASP A 316 11.33 -6.42 -14.77
N HIS A 317 10.26 -6.21 -13.98
CA HIS A 317 9.46 -7.30 -13.43
C HIS A 317 8.35 -7.68 -14.40
N PHE A 318 8.18 -8.98 -14.66
CA PHE A 318 6.91 -9.53 -15.15
C PHE A 318 6.00 -9.80 -13.96
N LEU A 319 4.73 -9.41 -14.06
CA LEU A 319 3.69 -9.60 -13.06
C LEU A 319 2.43 -10.19 -13.72
N SER A 320 1.92 -11.29 -13.16
CA SER A 320 0.59 -11.80 -13.43
C SER A 320 -0.33 -11.53 -12.22
N PRO A 321 -1.26 -10.56 -12.31
CA PRO A 321 -2.08 -10.16 -11.16
C PRO A 321 -3.00 -11.26 -10.64
N ALA A 322 -3.55 -12.11 -11.51
CA ALA A 322 -4.39 -13.24 -11.10
C ALA A 322 -3.61 -14.25 -10.25
N ARG A 323 -2.40 -14.62 -10.68
CA ARG A 323 -1.47 -15.43 -9.89
C ARG A 323 -1.06 -14.72 -8.60
N ALA A 324 -0.88 -13.40 -8.60
CA ALA A 324 -0.54 -12.64 -7.40
C ALA A 324 -1.63 -12.79 -6.33
N LYS A 325 -2.91 -12.62 -6.71
CA LYS A 325 -4.05 -12.88 -5.83
C LYS A 325 -4.06 -14.33 -5.31
N GLU A 326 -3.86 -15.32 -6.20
CA GLU A 326 -3.80 -16.75 -5.81
C GLU A 326 -2.64 -17.03 -4.81
N THR A 327 -1.48 -16.41 -5.02
CA THR A 327 -0.33 -16.51 -4.12
C THR A 327 -0.61 -15.87 -2.78
N ILE A 328 -1.17 -14.66 -2.73
CA ILE A 328 -1.55 -13.97 -1.48
C ILE A 328 -2.50 -14.85 -0.66
N LEU A 329 -3.57 -15.38 -1.26
CA LEU A 329 -4.55 -16.25 -0.58
C LEU A 329 -3.89 -17.50 0.03
N LYS A 330 -2.92 -18.11 -0.66
CA LYS A 330 -2.15 -19.25 -0.15
C LYS A 330 -1.18 -18.88 0.98
N TYR A 331 -0.61 -17.67 0.98
CA TYR A 331 0.17 -17.17 2.10
C TYR A 331 -0.71 -17.02 3.35
N LEU A 332 -1.88 -16.39 3.20
CA LEU A 332 -2.85 -16.23 4.29
C LEU A 332 -3.28 -17.58 4.86
N GLU A 333 -3.56 -18.56 4.01
CA GLU A 333 -3.90 -19.92 4.45
C GLU A 333 -2.74 -20.61 5.21
N GLY A 334 -1.49 -20.46 4.72
CA GLY A 334 -0.31 -20.97 5.41
C GLY A 334 -0.01 -20.26 6.74
N LEU A 335 -0.45 -19.02 6.93
CA LEU A 335 -0.37 -18.31 8.21
C LEU A 335 -1.50 -18.73 9.17
N ARG A 336 -2.71 -19.03 8.66
CA ARG A 336 -3.81 -19.61 9.47
C ARG A 336 -3.41 -20.92 10.11
N THR A 337 -2.65 -21.76 9.40
CA THR A 337 -2.09 -23.00 9.97
C THR A 337 -0.79 -22.80 10.77
N GLY A 338 -0.20 -21.60 10.77
CA GLY A 338 1.09 -21.23 11.36
C GLY A 338 1.14 -21.15 12.89
N THR A 339 2.15 -20.47 13.43
CA THR A 339 2.29 -20.21 14.87
C THR A 339 1.26 -19.18 15.37
N PRO A 340 1.04 -19.03 16.69
CA PRO A 340 0.11 -18.02 17.23
C PRO A 340 0.47 -16.59 16.79
N GLU A 341 1.75 -16.28 16.63
CA GLU A 341 2.25 -14.98 16.15
C GLU A 341 1.91 -14.77 14.66
N GLU A 342 2.05 -15.81 13.83
CA GLU A 342 1.65 -15.79 12.42
C GLU A 342 0.13 -15.63 12.28
N GLN A 343 -0.65 -16.34 13.10
CA GLN A 343 -2.10 -16.21 13.15
C GLN A 343 -2.53 -14.79 13.59
N ALA A 344 -1.89 -14.22 14.61
CA ALA A 344 -2.14 -12.84 15.02
C ALA A 344 -1.82 -11.81 13.92
N SER A 345 -0.82 -12.10 13.07
CA SER A 345 -0.43 -11.20 11.98
C SER A 345 -1.48 -11.08 10.86
N LEU A 346 -2.38 -12.06 10.70
CA LEU A 346 -3.51 -11.99 9.77
C LEU A 346 -4.42 -10.78 10.07
N GLU A 347 -4.56 -10.45 11.35
CA GLU A 347 -5.38 -9.32 11.77
C GLU A 347 -4.65 -7.97 11.75
N GLY A 348 -3.34 -7.96 11.52
CA GLY A 348 -2.50 -6.77 11.58
C GLY A 348 -1.98 -6.25 10.24
N PRO A 349 -1.12 -5.21 10.29
CA PRO A 349 -0.25 -4.82 9.20
C PRO A 349 0.59 -5.99 8.67
N MET A 350 0.62 -6.16 7.34
CA MET A 350 1.38 -7.23 6.69
C MET A 350 2.09 -6.77 5.42
N MET A 351 3.32 -7.24 5.24
CA MET A 351 4.14 -7.06 4.04
C MET A 351 4.70 -8.42 3.57
N LEU A 352 4.21 -8.94 2.45
CA LEU A 352 4.79 -10.13 1.82
C LEU A 352 6.09 -9.74 1.11
N MET A 353 7.16 -10.50 1.37
CA MET A 353 8.46 -10.33 0.73
C MET A 353 8.58 -11.31 -0.45
N TRP A 354 8.51 -10.79 -1.67
CA TRP A 354 8.67 -11.54 -2.92
C TRP A 354 9.93 -11.01 -3.64
N GLY A 355 11.10 -11.21 -3.04
CA GLY A 355 12.35 -10.64 -3.54
C GLY A 355 12.43 -9.14 -3.26
N ASN A 356 12.80 -8.37 -4.28
CA ASN A 356 12.67 -6.91 -4.29
C ASN A 356 11.28 -6.41 -4.74
N ALA A 357 10.30 -7.30 -4.96
CA ALA A 357 8.90 -6.93 -5.09
C ALA A 357 8.20 -7.09 -3.73
N PHE A 358 7.43 -6.07 -3.35
CA PHE A 358 6.83 -5.98 -2.02
C PHE A 358 5.32 -5.85 -2.14
N VAL A 359 4.60 -6.68 -1.38
CA VAL A 359 3.14 -6.71 -1.36
C VAL A 359 2.65 -6.29 0.02
N PHE A 360 1.83 -5.26 0.09
CA PHE A 360 1.39 -4.62 1.33
C PHE A 360 -0.12 -4.80 1.49
N ASN A 361 -0.61 -5.17 2.68
CA ASN A 361 -2.05 -5.13 2.94
C ASN A 361 -2.52 -3.71 3.29
N ARG A 362 -3.82 -3.43 3.12
CA ARG A 362 -4.45 -2.15 3.50
C ARG A 362 -4.13 -1.74 4.94
N LYS A 363 -4.11 -2.71 5.88
CA LYS A 363 -3.81 -2.46 7.31
C LYS A 363 -2.42 -1.85 7.51
N LEU A 364 -1.41 -2.27 6.74
CA LEU A 364 -0.08 -1.68 6.76
C LEU A 364 -0.05 -0.28 6.16
N LEU A 365 -0.75 -0.03 5.04
CA LEU A 365 -0.84 1.32 4.46
C LEU A 365 -1.55 2.29 5.41
N LEU A 366 -2.58 1.86 6.14
CA LEU A 366 -3.24 2.68 7.16
C LEU A 366 -2.28 3.01 8.33
N ALA A 367 -1.48 2.05 8.80
CA ALA A 367 -0.45 2.29 9.80
C ALA A 367 0.70 3.19 9.30
N MET A 368 1.05 3.11 8.01
CA MET A 368 1.99 4.04 7.38
C MET A 368 1.39 5.45 7.30
N LYS A 369 0.09 5.57 6.97
CA LYS A 369 -0.65 6.84 6.87
C LYS A 369 -0.71 7.57 8.23
N SER A 370 -1.09 6.87 9.30
CA SER A 370 -1.15 7.45 10.67
C SER A 370 0.21 7.91 11.21
N HIS A 371 1.31 7.47 10.62
CA HIS A 371 2.67 7.85 11.02
C HIS A 371 3.44 8.58 9.90
N TRP A 372 2.75 9.01 8.84
CA TRP A 372 3.40 9.53 7.63
C TRP A 372 4.12 10.86 7.86
N GLY A 373 3.68 11.69 8.82
CA GLY A 373 4.40 12.91 9.23
C GLY A 373 5.83 12.63 9.76
N SER A 374 6.12 11.41 10.21
CA SER A 374 7.45 10.96 10.59
C SER A 374 8.10 10.08 9.51
N LEU A 375 7.38 9.08 8.99
CA LEU A 375 7.89 8.13 8.00
C LEU A 375 8.20 8.80 6.65
N GLY A 376 7.35 9.75 6.22
CA GLY A 376 7.46 10.49 4.97
C GLY A 376 8.58 11.53 4.91
N ARG A 377 9.30 11.76 6.01
CA ARG A 377 10.42 12.71 6.05
C ARG A 377 11.60 12.19 5.24
N VAL A 378 12.16 13.04 4.39
CA VAL A 378 13.34 12.74 3.57
C VAL A 378 14.47 13.73 3.85
N ALA A 379 15.72 13.31 3.57
CA ALA A 379 16.88 14.18 3.71
C ALA A 379 16.81 15.36 2.73
N VAL A 380 17.17 16.55 3.22
CA VAL A 380 17.29 17.78 2.44
C VAL A 380 18.77 18.17 2.31
N SER A 381 19.09 19.10 1.40
CA SER A 381 20.47 19.39 0.96
C SER A 381 21.13 20.61 1.61
N ASN A 382 20.63 21.09 2.75
CA ASN A 382 20.74 22.51 3.13
C ASN A 382 21.48 22.78 4.46
N GLY A 383 21.94 21.75 5.16
CA GLY A 383 22.75 21.84 6.37
C GLY A 383 24.24 22.01 6.05
N PRO A 384 24.98 22.87 6.79
CA PRO A 384 26.44 22.92 6.73
C PRO A 384 27.01 21.61 7.31
N GLY A 385 27.40 20.69 6.42
CA GLY A 385 27.84 19.33 6.78
C GLY A 385 26.98 18.22 6.18
N ASP A 386 25.87 18.53 5.52
CA ASP A 386 25.01 17.53 4.87
C ASP A 386 25.78 16.76 3.79
N GLN A 387 25.65 15.44 3.79
CA GLN A 387 26.17 14.61 2.71
C GLN A 387 25.21 14.70 1.51
N PRO A 388 25.63 15.25 0.34
CA PRO A 388 24.75 15.44 -0.81
C PRO A 388 24.17 14.13 -1.37
N ALA A 389 24.76 12.99 -0.98
CA ALA A 389 24.32 11.66 -1.35
C ALA A 389 22.96 11.27 -0.71
N ALA A 390 22.59 11.82 0.45
CA ALA A 390 21.36 11.43 1.15
C ALA A 390 20.08 12.01 0.52
N VAL A 391 20.17 13.08 -0.28
CA VAL A 391 19.05 13.97 -0.61
C VAL A 391 17.84 13.23 -1.22
N GLY A 392 16.72 13.22 -0.50
CA GLY A 392 15.48 12.51 -0.88
C GLY A 392 15.36 11.08 -0.36
N CYS A 393 16.40 10.50 0.26
CA CYS A 393 16.29 9.23 0.99
C CYS A 393 15.51 9.42 2.30
N PRO A 394 14.81 8.38 2.83
CA PRO A 394 13.99 8.52 4.03
C PRO A 394 14.84 8.79 5.27
N MET A 395 14.47 9.76 6.12
CA MET A 395 15.23 10.13 7.32
C MET A 395 15.34 8.99 8.34
N PHE A 396 14.38 8.07 8.38
CA PHE A 396 14.46 6.89 9.27
C PHE A 396 15.54 5.89 8.87
N MET A 397 16.20 6.09 7.72
CA MET A 397 17.37 5.32 7.28
C MET A 397 18.70 5.91 7.75
N GLU A 398 18.69 7.02 8.49
CA GLU A 398 19.90 7.54 9.14
C GLU A 398 20.55 6.44 10.02
N ASP A 399 21.87 6.33 9.90
CA ASP A 399 22.71 5.27 10.49
C ASP A 399 22.33 3.81 10.11
N GLN A 400 21.48 3.59 9.09
CA GLN A 400 21.19 2.25 8.56
C GLN A 400 22.15 1.86 7.41
N VAL A 401 22.07 0.60 6.99
CA VAL A 401 22.77 0.10 5.80
C VAL A 401 22.38 0.94 4.57
N GLU A 402 23.31 1.09 3.63
CA GLU A 402 23.25 1.98 2.45
C GLU A 402 23.30 3.49 2.71
N TRP A 403 22.88 3.99 3.87
CA TRP A 403 22.95 5.42 4.18
C TRP A 403 24.40 5.92 4.27
N PRO A 404 24.71 7.15 3.83
CA PRO A 404 23.85 8.08 3.08
C PRO A 404 23.98 7.93 1.55
N GLN A 405 24.71 6.92 1.06
CA GLN A 405 25.08 6.80 -0.35
C GLN A 405 23.93 6.29 -1.24
N SER A 406 23.12 5.39 -0.68
CA SER A 406 22.02 4.70 -1.35
C SER A 406 20.78 4.65 -0.45
N CYS A 407 19.64 4.32 -1.06
CA CYS A 407 18.41 3.99 -0.36
C CYS A 407 17.54 3.13 -1.29
N SER A 408 17.98 1.89 -1.49
CA SER A 408 17.25 0.87 -2.23
C SER A 408 16.01 0.44 -1.45
N GLN A 409 14.91 0.20 -2.17
CA GLN A 409 13.69 -0.33 -1.58
C GLN A 409 13.91 -1.69 -0.88
N ASP A 410 14.88 -2.45 -1.38
CA ASP A 410 15.35 -3.76 -0.92
C ASP A 410 15.86 -3.70 0.52
N VAL A 411 16.50 -2.60 0.92
CA VAL A 411 16.90 -2.34 2.31
C VAL A 411 15.82 -1.56 3.05
N VAL A 412 15.19 -0.57 2.42
CA VAL A 412 14.26 0.35 3.08
C VAL A 412 12.96 -0.32 3.52
N TYR A 413 12.27 -1.11 2.69
CA TYR A 413 11.01 -1.73 3.10
C TYR A 413 11.20 -2.79 4.20
N PRO A 414 12.18 -3.72 4.15
CA PRO A 414 12.41 -4.64 5.25
C PRO A 414 12.82 -3.93 6.54
N THR A 415 13.61 -2.86 6.46
CA THR A 415 13.97 -2.04 7.63
C THR A 415 12.74 -1.34 8.21
N MET A 416 11.90 -0.74 7.36
CA MET A 416 10.64 -0.11 7.79
C MET A 416 9.74 -1.10 8.53
N ALA A 417 9.49 -2.28 7.94
CA ALA A 417 8.58 -3.28 8.49
C ALA A 417 9.13 -4.00 9.75
N LYS A 418 10.42 -4.33 9.78
CA LYS A 418 11.02 -5.16 10.86
C LYS A 418 11.67 -4.36 11.98
N VAL A 419 12.02 -3.10 11.72
CA VAL A 419 12.78 -2.25 12.66
C VAL A 419 12.01 -1.00 13.03
N ILE A 420 11.60 -0.19 12.05
CA ILE A 420 11.06 1.16 12.32
C ILE A 420 9.64 1.11 12.88
N LEU A 421 8.72 0.40 12.21
CA LEU A 421 7.33 0.27 12.65
C LEU A 421 7.19 -0.37 14.04
N PRO A 422 7.89 -1.48 14.36
CA PRO A 422 7.86 -2.06 15.70
C PRO A 422 8.50 -1.17 16.78
N LYS A 423 9.67 -0.56 16.51
CA LYS A 423 10.42 0.17 17.56
C LYS A 423 9.88 1.57 17.83
N LEU A 424 9.49 2.32 16.79
CA LEU A 424 9.11 3.73 16.95
C LEU A 424 7.61 3.91 17.18
N PHE A 425 6.79 2.99 16.68
CA PHE A 425 5.32 3.11 16.69
C PHE A 425 4.61 1.96 17.40
N ASN A 426 5.34 0.97 17.93
CA ASN A 426 4.79 -0.24 18.57
C ASN A 426 3.85 -1.04 17.64
N VAL A 427 4.11 -0.99 16.33
CA VAL A 427 3.33 -1.68 15.30
C VAL A 427 4.02 -2.99 14.91
N THR A 428 3.46 -4.12 15.30
CA THR A 428 3.89 -5.44 14.83
C THR A 428 3.46 -5.64 13.38
N VAL A 429 4.42 -5.92 12.48
CA VAL A 429 4.17 -6.18 11.05
C VAL A 429 4.44 -7.65 10.74
N GLY A 430 3.46 -8.36 10.18
CA GLY A 430 3.67 -9.68 9.61
C GLY A 430 4.52 -9.58 8.35
N ALA A 431 5.67 -10.24 8.31
CA ALA A 431 6.62 -10.16 7.18
C ALA A 431 6.98 -11.54 6.59
N PRO A 432 5.99 -12.35 6.13
CA PRO A 432 6.25 -13.66 5.54
C PRO A 432 6.89 -13.54 4.15
N GLY A 433 7.54 -14.60 3.70
CA GLY A 433 8.22 -14.65 2.40
C GLY A 433 9.73 -14.66 2.53
N SER A 434 10.43 -14.15 1.52
CA SER A 434 11.88 -14.11 1.44
C SER A 434 12.37 -12.84 0.73
N ALA A 435 13.53 -12.32 1.16
CA ALA A 435 14.17 -11.17 0.53
C ALA A 435 14.82 -11.49 -0.83
N GLY A 436 15.03 -12.78 -1.13
CA GLY A 436 15.49 -13.29 -2.42
C GLY A 436 14.56 -14.39 -2.93
N CYS A 437 14.63 -14.69 -4.22
CA CYS A 437 13.67 -15.52 -4.90
C CYS A 437 14.22 -16.91 -5.26
N GLY A 438 13.37 -17.76 -5.86
CA GLY A 438 13.71 -19.15 -6.17
C GLY A 438 13.69 -20.15 -5.00
N ALA A 439 13.64 -19.70 -3.74
CA ALA A 439 13.45 -20.57 -2.57
C ALA A 439 12.01 -20.45 -2.03
N ALA A 440 11.31 -21.59 -1.88
CA ALA A 440 9.99 -21.62 -1.25
C ALA A 440 10.12 -21.25 0.25
N PRO A 441 9.50 -20.16 0.72
CA PRO A 441 9.57 -19.79 2.13
C PRO A 441 8.76 -20.77 2.98
N LYS A 442 9.04 -20.82 4.28
CA LYS A 442 8.34 -21.68 5.24
C LYS A 442 7.71 -20.84 6.34
N ASN A 443 6.53 -21.23 6.80
CA ASN A 443 5.95 -20.68 8.03
C ASN A 443 6.71 -21.20 9.26
N GLY A 444 6.39 -20.68 10.45
CA GLY A 444 7.03 -21.06 11.70
C GLY A 444 6.82 -22.54 12.11
N LYS A 445 5.88 -23.25 11.47
CA LYS A 445 5.69 -24.71 11.59
C LYS A 445 6.39 -25.53 10.49
N GLN A 446 7.29 -24.92 9.73
CA GLN A 446 8.04 -25.55 8.63
C GLN A 446 7.18 -26.02 7.43
N GLN A 447 5.93 -25.58 7.34
CA GLN A 447 5.09 -25.80 6.15
C GLN A 447 5.54 -24.86 5.03
N GLU A 448 5.74 -25.40 3.82
CA GLU A 448 6.11 -24.62 2.65
C GLU A 448 4.96 -23.73 2.16
N LEU A 449 5.29 -22.45 1.96
CA LEU A 449 4.46 -21.46 1.30
C LEU A 449 4.80 -21.44 -0.20
N PRO A 450 3.88 -21.03 -1.09
CA PRO A 450 4.20 -20.95 -2.50
C PRO A 450 5.31 -19.94 -2.78
N LEU A 451 6.07 -20.20 -3.83
CA LEU A 451 7.11 -19.31 -4.29
C LEU A 451 6.49 -18.01 -4.83
N GLY A 452 6.81 -16.87 -4.20
CA GLY A 452 6.28 -15.56 -4.60
C GLY A 452 6.95 -14.95 -5.83
N CYS A 453 8.13 -15.43 -6.20
CA CYS A 453 8.95 -14.82 -7.25
C CYS A 453 10.05 -15.74 -7.77
N TRP A 454 10.56 -15.45 -8.98
CA TRP A 454 11.66 -16.21 -9.61
C TRP A 454 12.64 -15.27 -10.32
N GLU A 455 13.93 -15.57 -10.25
CA GLU A 455 14.99 -14.70 -10.80
C GLU A 455 15.47 -15.22 -12.15
N LEU A 456 15.32 -14.37 -13.19
CA LEU A 456 15.74 -14.67 -14.54
C LEU A 456 17.26 -14.53 -14.73
N HIS A 457 17.92 -13.60 -14.02
CA HIS A 457 19.39 -13.46 -14.09
C HIS A 457 20.12 -14.74 -13.62
N LEU A 458 19.60 -15.40 -12.57
CA LEU A 458 20.13 -16.68 -12.08
C LEU A 458 19.72 -17.90 -12.95
N ASN A 459 19.02 -17.74 -14.07
CA ASN A 459 18.46 -18.90 -14.77
C ASN A 459 19.55 -19.88 -15.29
N PRO A 460 19.29 -21.19 -15.34
CA PRO A 460 20.32 -22.18 -15.64
C PRO A 460 20.65 -22.32 -17.15
N ILE A 461 19.97 -21.58 -18.04
CA ILE A 461 20.15 -21.66 -19.49
C ILE A 461 20.92 -20.42 -19.94
N ASP A 462 22.23 -20.57 -20.13
CA ASP A 462 23.14 -19.52 -20.64
C ASP A 462 23.19 -18.19 -19.85
N GLY A 463 22.59 -18.14 -18.66
CA GLY A 463 22.66 -17.02 -17.72
C GLY A 463 21.87 -15.79 -18.21
N GLU A 464 22.44 -14.61 -18.01
CA GLU A 464 21.84 -13.29 -18.31
C GLU A 464 21.69 -12.97 -19.81
N LYS A 465 21.95 -13.92 -20.71
CA LYS A 465 21.77 -13.72 -22.16
C LYS A 465 20.30 -13.79 -22.53
N GLU A 466 19.87 -12.87 -23.39
CA GLU A 466 18.48 -12.79 -23.88
C GLU A 466 18.00 -14.13 -24.48
N GLU A 467 18.81 -14.85 -25.25
CA GLU A 467 18.40 -16.16 -25.80
C GLU A 467 18.14 -17.21 -24.70
N GLY A 468 18.95 -17.17 -23.64
CA GLY A 468 18.82 -18.03 -22.46
C GLY A 468 17.58 -17.70 -21.65
N ALA A 469 17.37 -16.41 -21.38
CA ALA A 469 16.18 -15.87 -20.72
C ALA A 469 14.88 -16.19 -21.48
N LEU A 470 14.84 -15.93 -22.80
CA LEU A 470 13.71 -16.27 -23.67
C LEU A 470 13.46 -17.79 -23.71
N GLN A 471 14.49 -18.64 -23.63
CA GLN A 471 14.30 -20.08 -23.53
C GLN A 471 13.76 -20.46 -22.14
N ALA A 472 14.28 -19.90 -21.06
CA ALA A 472 13.82 -20.16 -19.71
C ALA A 472 12.32 -19.81 -19.52
N ILE A 473 11.86 -18.71 -20.12
CA ILE A 473 10.42 -18.33 -20.15
C ILE A 473 9.58 -19.42 -20.85
N LYS A 474 10.05 -19.99 -21.97
CA LYS A 474 9.36 -21.11 -22.66
C LYS A 474 9.34 -22.38 -21.82
N GLU A 475 10.43 -22.70 -21.12
CA GLU A 475 10.46 -23.85 -20.21
C GLU A 475 9.47 -23.67 -19.04
N LEU A 476 9.42 -22.48 -18.42
CA LEU A 476 8.44 -22.16 -17.37
C LEU A 476 6.99 -22.33 -17.88
N ALA A 477 6.72 -21.88 -19.11
CA ALA A 477 5.41 -22.04 -19.75
C ALA A 477 5.10 -23.52 -20.02
N GLN A 478 6.04 -24.26 -20.59
CA GLN A 478 5.90 -25.70 -20.85
C GLN A 478 5.65 -26.49 -19.56
N MET A 479 6.33 -26.14 -18.46
CA MET A 479 6.08 -26.75 -17.15
C MET A 479 4.65 -26.49 -16.66
N SER A 480 4.08 -25.32 -16.94
CA SER A 480 2.76 -24.93 -16.44
C SER A 480 1.62 -25.86 -16.92
N HIS A 481 1.81 -26.51 -18.07
CA HIS A 481 0.87 -27.48 -18.64
C HIS A 481 0.87 -28.86 -17.96
N PHE A 482 1.90 -29.20 -17.17
CA PHE A 482 1.95 -30.48 -16.46
C PHE A 482 1.07 -30.44 -15.19
N GLN A 483 0.23 -31.47 -15.04
CA GLN A 483 -0.72 -31.56 -13.92
C GLN A 483 0.01 -31.85 -12.59
N ASP A 484 1.02 -32.70 -12.64
CA ASP A 484 1.77 -33.19 -11.48
C ASP A 484 3.30 -33.15 -11.71
N LYS A 485 4.06 -33.29 -10.62
CA LYS A 485 5.53 -33.19 -10.64
C LYS A 485 6.18 -34.33 -11.44
N ARG A 486 5.58 -35.52 -11.46
CA ARG A 486 6.13 -36.69 -12.16
C ARG A 486 6.08 -36.50 -13.68
N GLN A 487 5.02 -35.90 -14.21
CA GLN A 487 4.95 -35.51 -15.63
C GLN A 487 6.08 -34.54 -16.01
N ALA A 488 6.35 -33.54 -15.15
CA ALA A 488 7.45 -32.60 -15.33
C ALA A 488 8.82 -33.28 -15.25
N GLU A 489 9.04 -34.18 -14.28
CA GLU A 489 10.28 -34.96 -14.15
C GLU A 489 10.53 -35.87 -15.37
N ASP A 490 9.49 -36.51 -15.92
CA ASP A 490 9.59 -37.34 -17.12
C ASP A 490 9.78 -36.51 -18.41
N TYR A 491 9.35 -35.24 -18.43
CA TYR A 491 9.75 -34.27 -19.46
C TYR A 491 11.22 -33.87 -19.31
N CYS A 492 11.62 -33.40 -18.12
CA CYS A 492 12.99 -33.00 -17.81
C CYS A 492 13.99 -34.11 -18.13
N ARG A 493 13.75 -35.36 -17.72
CA ARG A 493 14.66 -36.50 -17.95
C ARG A 493 14.95 -36.73 -19.45
N ARG A 494 14.00 -36.41 -20.32
CA ARG A 494 14.10 -36.55 -21.79
C ARG A 494 14.50 -35.25 -22.49
N HIS A 495 14.65 -34.14 -21.76
CA HIS A 495 14.91 -32.84 -22.36
C HIS A 495 16.32 -32.75 -22.96
N LYS A 496 16.48 -32.03 -24.08
CA LYS A 496 17.76 -31.93 -24.80
C LYS A 496 18.80 -31.08 -24.06
N LEU A 497 18.37 -29.99 -23.43
CA LEU A 497 19.24 -29.08 -22.69
C LEU A 497 19.58 -29.64 -21.30
N ALA A 498 20.87 -29.83 -21.01
CA ALA A 498 21.34 -30.29 -19.70
C ALA A 498 20.92 -29.36 -18.55
N ALA A 499 20.88 -28.05 -18.81
CA ALA A 499 20.36 -27.04 -17.90
C ALA A 499 18.97 -27.39 -17.33
N VAL A 500 18.02 -27.77 -18.20
CA VAL A 500 16.65 -28.16 -17.81
C VAL A 500 16.65 -29.49 -17.08
N ARG A 501 17.43 -30.48 -17.56
CA ARG A 501 17.53 -31.79 -16.88
C ARG A 501 17.99 -31.66 -15.44
N ASN A 502 19.02 -30.84 -15.21
CA ASN A 502 19.68 -30.69 -13.92
C ASN A 502 18.94 -29.73 -12.97
N ASN A 503 18.00 -28.92 -13.47
CA ASN A 503 17.29 -27.90 -12.68
C ASN A 503 15.76 -28.07 -12.76
N CYS A 504 15.27 -29.30 -12.94
CA CYS A 504 13.85 -29.59 -13.13
C CYS A 504 12.96 -28.98 -12.02
N ASP A 505 13.35 -29.16 -10.76
CA ASP A 505 12.64 -28.61 -9.60
C ASP A 505 12.51 -27.09 -9.67
N ARG A 506 13.57 -26.39 -10.10
CA ARG A 506 13.56 -24.92 -10.21
C ARG A 506 12.58 -24.41 -11.26
N PHE A 507 12.47 -25.09 -12.40
CA PHE A 507 11.46 -24.77 -13.41
C PHE A 507 10.05 -25.18 -12.94
N TRP A 508 9.92 -26.32 -12.26
CA TRP A 508 8.66 -26.78 -11.69
C TRP A 508 8.10 -25.78 -10.67
N TYR A 509 8.87 -25.35 -9.68
CA TYR A 509 8.41 -24.36 -8.70
C TYR A 509 8.25 -22.96 -9.31
N GLY A 510 9.08 -22.59 -10.29
CA GLY A 510 8.98 -21.33 -11.01
C GLY A 510 7.70 -21.17 -11.85
N ARG A 511 7.13 -22.26 -12.41
CA ARG A 511 6.08 -22.20 -13.45
C ARG A 511 4.79 -21.43 -13.08
N ARG A 512 4.51 -21.26 -11.78
CA ARG A 512 3.31 -20.59 -11.24
C ARG A 512 3.63 -19.38 -10.37
N VAL A 513 4.85 -18.85 -10.39
CA VAL A 513 5.12 -17.61 -9.65
C VAL A 513 4.27 -16.47 -10.22
N PRO A 514 3.82 -15.54 -9.37
CA PRO A 514 3.12 -14.35 -9.82
C PRO A 514 4.07 -13.32 -10.43
N LEU A 515 5.36 -13.38 -10.07
CA LEU A 515 6.35 -12.38 -10.44
C LEU A 515 7.68 -13.01 -10.90
N ILE A 516 8.27 -12.46 -11.96
CA ILE A 516 9.62 -12.81 -12.41
C ILE A 516 10.45 -11.53 -12.47
N HIS A 517 11.64 -11.55 -11.89
CA HIS A 517 12.57 -10.43 -11.87
C HIS A 517 13.55 -10.46 -13.03
N HIS A 518 14.08 -9.29 -13.39
CA HIS A 518 15.18 -9.11 -14.34
C HIS A 518 14.85 -9.54 -15.77
N LEU A 519 13.66 -9.17 -16.26
CA LEU A 519 13.34 -9.16 -17.69
C LEU A 519 13.90 -7.87 -18.26
N HIS A 520 15.18 -7.91 -18.60
CA HIS A 520 15.90 -6.78 -19.13
C HIS A 520 15.40 -6.37 -20.51
N THR A 521 14.78 -7.26 -21.31
CA THR A 521 14.33 -6.92 -22.67
C THR A 521 12.81 -6.86 -22.86
N VAL A 522 12.40 -6.05 -23.84
CA VAL A 522 11.02 -5.97 -24.33
C VAL A 522 10.56 -7.32 -24.89
N ALA A 523 11.46 -8.10 -25.50
CA ALA A 523 11.13 -9.42 -26.03
C ALA A 523 10.85 -10.41 -24.88
N GLU A 524 11.63 -10.36 -23.80
CA GLU A 524 11.40 -11.14 -22.58
C GLU A 524 10.06 -10.78 -21.95
N GLN A 525 9.81 -9.49 -21.66
CA GLN A 525 8.54 -9.00 -21.10
C GLN A 525 7.33 -9.44 -21.94
N LYS A 526 7.41 -9.25 -23.27
CA LYS A 526 6.36 -9.62 -24.21
C LYS A 526 6.14 -11.13 -24.23
N LEU A 527 7.21 -11.95 -24.22
CA LEU A 527 7.11 -13.40 -24.25
C LEU A 527 6.56 -13.96 -22.93
N ALA A 528 7.01 -13.44 -21.79
CA ALA A 528 6.49 -13.81 -20.47
C ALA A 528 4.98 -13.53 -20.39
N ARG A 529 4.54 -12.34 -20.81
CA ARG A 529 3.11 -12.02 -20.91
C ARG A 529 2.37 -12.91 -21.93
N GLN A 530 2.97 -13.32 -23.04
CA GLN A 530 2.31 -14.19 -24.02
C GLN A 530 2.21 -15.66 -23.59
N LEU A 531 3.09 -16.13 -22.71
CA LEU A 531 3.16 -17.56 -22.36
C LEU A 531 2.75 -17.87 -20.91
N LEU A 532 2.99 -16.95 -19.97
CA LEU A 532 2.79 -17.15 -18.53
C LEU A 532 1.57 -16.41 -17.99
N ASP A 533 1.11 -15.35 -18.66
CA ASP A 533 -0.09 -14.58 -18.29
C ASP A 533 -1.35 -15.08 -19.03
N ASN A 534 -1.33 -16.36 -19.42
CA ASN A 534 -2.38 -17.10 -20.14
C ASN A 534 -3.59 -17.50 -19.27
N ASP A 535 -3.89 -16.69 -18.25
CA ASP A 535 -5.14 -16.76 -17.51
C ASP A 535 -6.25 -16.14 -18.40
N HIS A 536 -6.60 -16.90 -19.44
CA HIS A 536 -7.78 -16.74 -20.27
C HIS A 536 -8.98 -17.37 -19.56
N SER A 537 -9.45 -16.68 -18.52
CA SER A 537 -10.79 -16.77 -17.97
C SER A 537 -11.63 -15.61 -18.49
#